data_AF-A0A179IJX9-F1
#
_entry.id   AF-A0A179IJX9-F1
#
_cell.length_a   1.000
_cell.length_b   1.000
_cell.length_c   1.000
_cell.angle_alpha   90.00
_cell.angle_beta   90.00
_cell.angle_gamma   90.00
#
_symmetry.space_group_name_H-M   'P 1'
#
loop_
_entity.id
_entity.type
_entity.pdbx_description
1 polymer ?
#
loop_
_entity_poly.entity_id
_entity_poly.type
_entity_poly.pdbx_seq_one_letter_code
_entity_poly.pdbx_strand_id
1 'polypeptide(L)'
;MHSLQTLLVVLGSVQAVLGGLLPPTSICRDGTICVGDKSQCTQSKTAWVCCAPGEKVVKGACTDSSATTCADGKTVCSGSKPQCTTNSGIFGQGNSVCCASGEQAVSGKCYPGNKRLQACYEAGLCDLDKEEYCAWTTKGGYSRCCKRNEYVNNGYNCLPKPKPQP
;
A
#
# COMPACT_ATOMS: atom_id res chain seq x y z
N MET A 1 -23.65 41.31 48.07
CA MET A 1 -23.54 42.12 46.83
C MET A 1 -22.57 41.40 45.92
N HIS A 2 -23.13 40.72 44.93
CA HIS A 2 -22.44 39.96 43.90
C HIS A 2 -21.92 40.91 42.83
N SER A 3 -20.68 40.73 42.35
CA SER A 3 -20.30 40.87 40.93
C SER A 3 -18.77 41.05 40.82
N LEU A 4 -18.04 39.93 40.93
CA LEU A 4 -16.62 39.87 40.55
C LEU A 4 -16.33 38.58 39.75
N GLN A 5 -17.33 38.07 39.02
CA GLN A 5 -17.21 36.88 38.17
C GLN A 5 -17.43 37.18 36.68
N THR A 6 -17.72 38.42 36.32
CA THR A 6 -18.15 38.77 34.95
C THR A 6 -17.00 39.20 34.02
N LEU A 7 -15.76 39.32 34.50
CA LEU A 7 -14.64 39.78 33.67
C LEU A 7 -13.78 38.65 33.07
N LEU A 8 -13.92 37.41 33.54
CA LEU A 8 -13.17 36.25 33.03
C LEU A 8 -13.88 35.50 31.89
N VAL A 9 -15.16 35.80 31.61
CA VAL A 9 -15.93 35.14 30.54
C VAL A 9 -15.77 35.84 29.18
N VAL A 10 -15.28 37.09 29.16
CA VAL A 10 -15.12 37.85 27.91
C VAL A 10 -13.79 37.55 27.19
N LEU A 11 -12.79 36.96 27.86
CA LEU A 11 -11.55 36.50 27.21
C LEU A 11 -11.66 35.07 26.65
N GLY A 12 -12.59 34.25 27.14
CA GLY A 12 -12.84 32.90 26.62
C GLY A 12 -13.65 32.87 25.32
N SER A 13 -14.31 33.97 24.96
CA SER A 13 -15.18 34.07 23.78
C SER A 13 -14.52 34.76 22.58
N VAL A 14 -13.39 35.43 22.76
CA VAL A 14 -12.61 36.04 21.66
C VAL A 14 -11.64 35.03 20.99
N GLN A 15 -11.49 33.82 21.53
CA GLN A 15 -10.82 32.74 20.77
C GLN A 15 -11.76 32.05 19.78
N ALA A 16 -13.08 32.13 19.98
CA ALA A 16 -14.06 31.46 19.13
C ALA A 16 -14.44 32.28 17.88
N VAL A 17 -14.26 33.60 17.88
CA VAL A 17 -14.66 34.48 16.75
C VAL A 17 -13.47 34.89 15.87
N LEU A 18 -12.22 34.75 16.36
CA LEU A 18 -10.98 34.94 15.59
C LEU A 18 -10.31 33.62 15.14
N GLY A 19 -10.89 32.47 15.51
CA GLY A 19 -10.34 31.13 15.25
C GLY A 19 -10.21 30.73 13.77
N GLY A 20 -10.54 31.63 12.83
CA GLY A 20 -10.36 31.45 11.40
C GLY A 20 -9.44 32.48 10.72
N LEU A 21 -8.86 33.45 11.45
CA LEU A 21 -8.01 34.49 10.84
C LEU A 21 -6.50 34.19 10.88
N LEU A 22 -6.06 33.30 11.77
CA LEU A 22 -4.64 32.97 11.91
C LEU A 22 -4.42 31.50 11.53
N PRO A 23 -3.40 31.20 10.69
CA PRO A 23 -3.08 29.83 10.36
C PRO A 23 -2.71 29.06 11.64
N PRO A 24 -3.11 27.79 11.76
CA PRO A 24 -2.75 26.97 12.91
C PRO A 24 -1.22 26.95 13.06
N THR A 25 -0.74 27.05 14.30
CA THR A 25 0.70 27.25 14.58
C THR A 25 1.15 26.39 15.76
N SER A 26 2.33 25.79 15.68
CA SER A 26 3.02 25.14 16.80
C SER A 26 4.51 25.49 16.83
N ILE A 27 5.10 25.42 18.02
CA ILE A 27 6.54 25.64 18.24
C ILE A 27 7.13 24.32 18.75
N CYS A 28 8.11 23.79 18.03
CA CYS A 28 8.77 22.53 18.34
C CYS A 28 9.81 22.74 19.44
N ARG A 29 10.30 21.63 20.01
CA ARG A 29 11.22 21.67 21.15
C ARG A 29 12.56 22.36 20.83
N ASP A 30 12.99 22.34 19.58
CA ASP A 30 14.20 23.03 19.11
C ASP A 30 13.95 24.49 18.69
N GLY A 31 12.73 25.00 18.89
CA GLY A 31 12.33 26.35 18.49
C GLY A 31 11.82 26.46 17.05
N THR A 32 11.78 25.36 16.28
CA THR A 32 11.18 25.35 14.93
C THR A 32 9.71 25.76 15.02
N ILE A 33 9.29 26.70 14.17
CA ILE A 33 7.89 27.17 14.14
C ILE A 33 7.18 26.57 12.93
N CYS A 34 6.10 25.84 13.19
CA CYS A 34 5.28 25.16 12.20
C CYS A 34 3.95 25.89 12.04
N VAL A 35 3.57 26.25 10.81
CA VAL A 35 2.41 27.10 10.52
C VAL A 35 1.56 26.55 9.38
N GLY A 36 0.27 26.90 9.36
CA GLY A 36 -0.65 26.60 8.27
C GLY A 36 -0.90 25.10 8.10
N ASP A 37 -0.94 24.64 6.86
CA ASP A 37 -1.21 23.23 6.55
C ASP A 37 -0.18 22.26 7.12
N LYS A 38 1.01 22.75 7.50
CA LYS A 38 2.07 22.00 8.17
C LYS A 38 2.29 22.49 9.59
N SER A 39 1.22 22.56 10.36
CA SER A 39 1.20 23.11 11.71
C SER A 39 1.59 22.12 12.80
N GLN A 40 1.98 20.87 12.47
CA GLN A 40 2.36 19.86 13.46
C GLN A 40 3.89 19.68 13.53
N CYS A 41 4.44 19.73 14.74
CA CYS A 41 5.79 19.28 15.03
C CYS A 41 5.88 17.75 15.02
N THR A 42 6.60 17.19 14.06
CA THR A 42 6.84 15.74 13.96
C THR A 42 8.32 15.45 14.10
N GLN A 43 8.65 14.53 15.00
CA GLN A 43 10.04 14.17 15.26
C GLN A 43 10.59 13.26 14.15
N SER A 44 11.69 13.67 13.52
CA SER A 44 12.55 12.82 12.69
C SER A 44 13.69 12.23 13.54
N LYS A 45 14.56 11.40 12.93
CA LYS A 45 15.73 10.82 13.61
C LYS A 45 16.70 11.88 14.16
N THR A 46 16.79 13.04 13.51
CA THR A 46 17.82 14.04 13.78
C THR A 46 17.29 15.46 14.04
N ALA A 47 16.01 15.74 13.78
CA ALA A 47 15.44 17.08 13.86
C ALA A 47 13.91 17.04 14.00
N TRP A 48 13.30 18.17 14.34
CA TRP A 48 11.87 18.38 14.19
C TRP A 48 11.52 18.81 12.77
N VAL A 49 10.41 18.32 12.25
CA VAL A 49 9.91 18.64 10.92
C VAL A 49 8.46 19.09 11.04
N CYS A 50 8.13 20.17 10.33
CA CYS A 50 6.75 20.62 10.22
C CYS A 50 5.99 19.77 9.21
N CYS A 51 5.01 19.02 9.69
CA CYS A 51 4.14 18.17 8.88
C CYS A 51 2.68 18.59 9.06
N ALA A 52 1.82 18.11 8.15
CA ALA A 52 0.38 18.27 8.35
C ALA A 52 -0.10 17.46 9.56
N PRO A 53 -1.19 17.88 10.21
CA PRO A 53 -1.79 17.10 11.28
C PRO A 53 -2.04 15.64 10.87
N GLY A 54 -1.55 14.69 11.67
CA GLY A 54 -1.68 13.25 11.41
C GLY A 54 -0.63 12.66 10.47
N GLU A 55 0.26 13.45 9.89
CA GLU A 55 1.42 12.94 9.16
C GLU A 55 2.56 12.54 10.10
N LYS A 56 3.39 11.61 9.62
CA LYS A 56 4.64 11.19 10.27
C LYS A 56 5.82 11.38 9.33
N VAL A 57 7.04 11.43 9.87
CA VAL A 57 8.26 11.52 9.04
C VAL A 57 8.74 10.12 8.69
N VAL A 58 8.80 9.80 7.40
CA VAL A 58 9.43 8.59 6.87
C VAL A 58 10.54 9.02 5.91
N LYS A 59 11.77 8.55 6.16
CA LYS A 59 12.96 8.92 5.38
C LYS A 59 13.16 10.42 5.18
N GLY A 60 12.83 11.22 6.21
CA GLY A 60 13.01 12.67 6.19
C GLY A 60 11.89 13.45 5.51
N ALA A 61 10.86 12.79 4.96
CA ALA A 61 9.69 13.44 4.39
C ALA A 61 8.45 13.18 5.25
N CYS A 62 7.58 14.18 5.37
CA CYS A 62 6.24 14.00 5.92
C CYS A 62 5.40 13.13 4.99
N THR A 63 4.69 12.19 5.56
CA THR A 63 3.82 11.25 4.84
C THR A 63 2.64 10.91 5.72
N ASP A 64 1.56 10.42 5.13
CA ASP A 64 0.40 9.98 5.88
C ASP A 64 0.73 8.91 6.94
N SER A 65 -0.12 8.82 7.96
CA SER A 65 0.09 7.93 9.11
C SER A 65 0.17 6.45 8.75
N SER A 66 -0.37 6.03 7.60
CA SER A 66 -0.34 4.63 7.15
C SER A 66 1.00 4.22 6.54
N ALA A 67 1.91 5.18 6.30
CA ALA A 67 3.15 4.93 5.60
C ALA A 67 4.06 3.88 6.30
N THR A 68 4.50 2.88 5.58
CA THR A 68 5.34 1.79 6.09
C THR A 68 6.55 1.62 5.18
N THR A 69 7.75 1.61 5.76
CA THR A 69 8.97 1.29 5.01
C THR A 69 9.11 -0.22 4.91
N CYS A 70 9.26 -0.74 3.70
CA CYS A 70 9.40 -2.17 3.46
C CYS A 70 10.78 -2.69 3.89
N ALA A 71 10.90 -4.02 3.99
CA ALA A 71 12.13 -4.69 4.42
C ALA A 71 13.34 -4.40 3.51
N ASP A 72 13.09 -4.06 2.24
CA ASP A 72 14.16 -3.63 1.31
C ASP A 72 14.80 -2.28 1.67
N GLY A 73 14.25 -1.56 2.66
CA GLY A 73 14.73 -0.27 3.12
C GLY A 73 14.58 0.85 2.09
N LYS A 74 13.96 0.58 0.92
CA LYS A 74 13.83 1.49 -0.23
C LYS A 74 12.38 1.85 -0.48
N THR A 75 11.50 0.87 -0.52
CA THR A 75 10.08 1.01 -0.80
C THR A 75 9.34 1.56 0.43
N VAL A 76 8.46 2.54 0.21
CA VAL A 76 7.57 3.09 1.22
C VAL A 76 6.14 2.98 0.71
N CYS A 77 5.29 2.26 1.44
CA CYS A 77 3.90 1.99 1.10
C CYS A 77 2.98 2.83 1.97
N SER A 78 2.02 3.56 1.40
CA SER A 78 1.15 4.47 2.15
C SER A 78 -0.21 4.67 1.46
N GLY A 79 -1.07 5.50 2.05
CA GLY A 79 -2.41 5.79 1.55
C GLY A 79 -3.27 4.54 1.36
N SER A 80 -3.84 4.38 0.16
CA SER A 80 -4.71 3.24 -0.18
C SER A 80 -3.97 1.90 -0.30
N LYS A 81 -2.63 1.92 -0.33
CA LYS A 81 -1.78 0.73 -0.43
C LYS A 81 -0.68 0.75 0.63
N PRO A 82 -1.03 0.63 1.93
CA PRO A 82 -0.08 0.79 3.02
C PRO A 82 0.78 -0.45 3.28
N GLN A 83 0.41 -1.61 2.71
CA GLN A 83 1.04 -2.88 3.03
C GLN A 83 2.21 -3.20 2.10
N CYS A 84 3.36 -3.51 2.69
CA CYS A 84 4.48 -4.11 1.97
C CYS A 84 4.22 -5.60 1.73
N THR A 85 4.23 -6.01 0.46
CA THR A 85 4.10 -7.41 0.05
C THR A 85 5.35 -7.86 -0.69
N THR A 86 5.75 -9.12 -0.52
CA THR A 86 6.83 -9.70 -1.32
C THR A 86 6.23 -10.18 -2.63
N ASN A 87 6.76 -9.68 -3.75
CA ASN A 87 6.32 -10.08 -5.06
C ASN A 87 6.71 -11.54 -5.33
N SER A 88 5.69 -12.36 -5.58
CA SER A 88 5.83 -13.74 -5.98
C SER A 88 5.68 -13.88 -7.50
N GLY A 89 6.35 -14.85 -8.13
CA GLY A 89 6.21 -15.11 -9.56
C GLY A 89 7.44 -14.78 -10.41
N ILE A 90 7.26 -14.89 -11.72
CA ILE A 90 8.35 -14.96 -12.71
C ILE A 90 9.04 -13.60 -12.89
N PHE A 91 8.28 -12.50 -12.79
CA PHE A 91 8.79 -11.15 -12.96
C PHE A 91 8.96 -10.46 -11.61
N GLY A 92 10.20 -10.18 -11.22
CA GLY A 92 10.51 -9.38 -10.03
C GLY A 92 10.36 -10.11 -8.71
N GLN A 93 10.60 -11.42 -8.69
CA GLN A 93 10.58 -12.24 -7.48
C GLN A 93 11.42 -11.61 -6.36
N GLY A 94 10.84 -11.49 -5.17
CA GLY A 94 11.54 -10.98 -3.99
C GLY A 94 11.54 -9.46 -3.82
N ASN A 95 11.07 -8.70 -4.82
CA ASN A 95 10.92 -7.25 -4.67
C ASN A 95 9.73 -6.89 -3.78
N SER A 96 9.82 -5.78 -3.06
CA SER A 96 8.67 -5.26 -2.31
C SER A 96 7.70 -4.54 -3.24
N VAL A 97 6.40 -4.80 -3.06
CA VAL A 97 5.30 -4.15 -3.77
C VAL A 97 4.30 -3.63 -2.76
N CYS A 98 3.83 -2.40 -2.96
CA CYS A 98 2.79 -1.80 -2.14
C CYS A 98 1.41 -2.24 -2.59
N CYS A 99 0.67 -2.89 -1.69
CA CYS A 99 -0.70 -3.34 -1.92
C CYS A 99 -1.65 -2.87 -0.82
N ALA A 100 -2.96 -2.99 -1.07
CA ALA A 100 -3.93 -2.75 -0.01
C ALA A 100 -3.80 -3.81 1.08
N SER A 101 -4.32 -3.50 2.27
CA SER A 101 -4.31 -4.45 3.39
C SER A 101 -5.04 -5.74 3.02
N GLY A 102 -4.40 -6.89 3.24
CA GLY A 102 -4.96 -8.21 2.93
C GLY A 102 -4.77 -8.66 1.47
N GLU A 103 -4.12 -7.85 0.63
CA GLU A 103 -3.70 -8.27 -0.71
C GLU A 103 -2.31 -8.94 -0.70
N GLN A 104 -2.04 -9.69 -1.77
CA GLN A 104 -0.74 -10.29 -2.10
C GLN A 104 -0.22 -9.73 -3.43
N ALA A 105 1.09 -9.67 -3.61
CA ALA A 105 1.70 -9.32 -4.90
C ALA A 105 2.11 -10.57 -5.68
N VAL A 106 1.66 -10.64 -6.93
CA VAL A 106 2.09 -11.65 -7.89
C VAL A 106 2.43 -10.99 -9.23
N SER A 107 3.65 -11.23 -9.73
CA SER A 107 4.20 -10.62 -10.94
C SER A 107 4.00 -9.10 -11.01
N GLY A 108 4.23 -8.41 -9.90
CA GLY A 108 4.20 -6.94 -9.78
C GLY A 108 2.81 -6.33 -9.63
N LYS A 109 1.74 -7.14 -9.56
CA LYS A 109 0.36 -6.68 -9.37
C LYS A 109 -0.22 -7.21 -8.07
N CYS A 110 -1.14 -6.45 -7.49
CA CYS A 110 -1.83 -6.82 -6.24
C CYS A 110 -3.11 -7.59 -6.53
N TYR A 111 -3.36 -8.62 -5.74
CA TYR A 111 -4.53 -9.49 -5.81
C TYR A 111 -5.05 -9.78 -4.41
N PRO A 112 -6.32 -10.17 -4.23
CA PRO A 112 -6.82 -10.63 -2.95
C PRO A 112 -5.94 -11.76 -2.36
N GLY A 113 -5.58 -11.66 -1.08
CA GLY A 113 -4.65 -12.60 -0.44
C GLY A 113 -5.13 -14.04 -0.35
N ASN A 114 -6.43 -14.28 -0.54
CA ASN A 114 -7.03 -15.61 -0.59
C ASN A 114 -7.02 -16.26 -1.98
N LYS A 115 -6.62 -15.53 -3.04
CA LYS A 115 -6.58 -16.07 -4.40
C LYS A 115 -5.40 -17.01 -4.57
N ARG A 116 -5.66 -18.19 -5.15
CA ARG A 116 -4.61 -19.16 -5.48
C ARG A 116 -4.11 -18.90 -6.90
N LEU A 117 -3.17 -17.98 -7.04
CA LEU A 117 -2.63 -17.58 -8.34
C LEU A 117 -1.26 -18.18 -8.59
N GLN A 118 -1.01 -18.61 -9.82
CA GLN A 118 0.30 -19.10 -10.27
C GLN A 118 0.77 -18.26 -11.45
N ALA A 119 1.94 -17.63 -11.35
CA ALA A 119 2.53 -16.91 -12.47
C ALA A 119 2.84 -17.87 -13.62
N CYS A 120 2.52 -17.44 -14.85
CA CYS A 120 2.76 -18.19 -16.08
C CYS A 120 3.22 -17.24 -17.17
N TYR A 121 4.22 -17.63 -17.97
CA TYR A 121 4.94 -16.68 -18.82
C TYR A 121 4.01 -15.94 -19.81
N GLU A 122 3.39 -16.65 -20.76
CA GLU A 122 2.56 -16.06 -21.81
C GLU A 122 1.20 -15.57 -21.31
N ALA A 123 0.61 -16.29 -20.35
CA ALA A 123 -0.73 -16.01 -19.86
C ALA A 123 -0.76 -15.08 -18.63
N GLY A 124 0.42 -14.68 -18.12
CA GLY A 124 0.58 -13.84 -16.94
C GLY A 124 0.32 -14.59 -15.63
N LEU A 125 -0.93 -14.99 -15.37
CA LEU A 125 -1.39 -15.56 -14.10
C LEU A 125 -2.53 -16.56 -14.31
N CYS A 126 -2.33 -17.78 -13.83
CA CYS A 126 -3.35 -18.83 -13.81
C CYS A 126 -4.09 -18.79 -12.48
N ASP A 127 -5.42 -18.82 -12.53
CA ASP A 127 -6.28 -18.90 -11.35
C ASP A 127 -6.55 -20.38 -11.01
N LEU A 128 -5.86 -20.90 -10.00
CA LEU A 128 -6.01 -22.29 -9.56
C LEU A 128 -7.44 -22.55 -9.03
N ASP A 129 -8.17 -21.52 -8.59
CA ASP A 129 -9.58 -21.63 -8.16
C ASP A 129 -10.52 -21.80 -9.36
N LYS A 130 -10.08 -21.46 -10.57
CA LYS A 130 -10.78 -21.70 -11.84
C LYS A 130 -10.25 -22.92 -12.59
N GLU A 131 -9.53 -23.79 -11.87
CA GLU A 131 -8.90 -24.98 -12.43
C GLU A 131 -7.96 -24.66 -13.60
N GLU A 132 -7.25 -23.53 -13.54
CA GLU A 132 -6.24 -23.13 -14.51
C GLU A 132 -4.85 -23.47 -13.98
N TYR A 133 -4.01 -24.09 -14.81
CA TYR A 133 -2.66 -24.51 -14.43
C TYR A 133 -1.66 -24.02 -15.45
N CYS A 134 -0.47 -23.63 -14.97
CA CYS A 134 0.62 -23.25 -15.85
C CYS A 134 1.29 -24.49 -16.45
N ALA A 135 1.24 -24.64 -17.76
CA ALA A 135 1.85 -25.75 -18.48
C ALA A 135 2.72 -25.28 -19.65
N TRP A 136 3.72 -26.07 -19.99
CA TRP A 136 4.56 -25.83 -21.15
C TRP A 136 3.80 -26.10 -22.45
N THR A 137 4.18 -25.38 -23.50
CA THR A 137 3.67 -25.64 -24.85
C THR A 137 4.50 -26.74 -25.50
N THR A 138 3.86 -27.65 -26.24
CA THR A 138 4.56 -28.76 -26.92
C THR A 138 5.23 -28.37 -28.22
N LYS A 139 5.03 -27.14 -28.70
CA LYS A 139 5.55 -26.65 -29.99
C LYS A 139 6.82 -25.81 -29.86
N GLY A 140 7.42 -25.77 -28.66
CA GLY A 140 8.46 -24.81 -28.32
C GLY A 140 7.85 -23.43 -28.07
N GLY A 141 8.00 -22.92 -26.85
CA GLY A 141 7.41 -21.66 -26.44
C GLY A 141 7.34 -21.52 -24.92
N TYR A 142 6.82 -20.39 -24.48
CA TYR A 142 6.67 -20.08 -23.07
C TYR A 142 5.48 -20.84 -22.46
N SER A 143 5.49 -21.04 -21.14
CA SER A 143 4.34 -21.65 -20.47
C SER A 143 3.09 -20.75 -20.53
N ARG A 144 1.91 -21.38 -20.61
CA ARG A 144 0.61 -20.71 -20.65
C ARG A 144 -0.39 -21.34 -19.68
N CYS A 145 -1.47 -20.63 -19.38
CA CYS A 145 -2.55 -21.14 -18.54
C CYS A 145 -3.48 -22.05 -19.34
N CYS A 146 -3.79 -23.20 -18.74
CA CYS A 146 -4.56 -24.27 -19.37
C CYS A 146 -5.60 -24.77 -18.39
N LYS A 147 -6.75 -25.20 -18.89
CA LYS A 147 -7.75 -25.83 -18.01
C LYS A 147 -7.26 -27.19 -17.53
N ARG A 148 -7.71 -27.62 -16.35
CA ARG A 148 -7.32 -28.91 -15.74
C ARG A 148 -7.45 -30.10 -16.68
N ASN A 149 -8.53 -30.14 -17.45
CA ASN A 149 -8.80 -31.20 -18.42
C ASN A 149 -7.80 -31.20 -19.60
N GLU A 150 -7.16 -30.08 -19.91
CA GLU A 150 -6.07 -30.00 -20.88
C GLU A 150 -4.74 -30.39 -20.24
N TYR A 151 -4.52 -29.96 -19.00
CA TYR A 151 -3.30 -30.17 -18.21
C TYR A 151 -3.07 -31.64 -17.82
N VAL A 152 -4.05 -32.26 -17.16
CA VAL A 152 -3.93 -33.61 -16.58
C VAL A 152 -3.85 -34.68 -17.69
N ASN A 153 -4.61 -34.49 -18.76
CA ASN A 153 -4.71 -35.48 -19.83
C ASN A 153 -3.49 -35.52 -20.76
N ASN A 154 -2.56 -34.55 -20.65
CA ASN A 154 -1.43 -34.42 -21.56
C ASN A 154 -0.07 -34.33 -20.85
N GLY A 155 0.03 -34.93 -19.65
CA GLY A 155 1.30 -35.06 -18.93
C GLY A 155 1.97 -33.72 -18.67
N TYR A 156 1.21 -32.75 -18.14
CA TYR A 156 1.68 -31.39 -17.83
C TYR A 156 1.90 -30.47 -19.04
N ASN A 157 1.40 -30.86 -20.22
CA ASN A 157 1.35 -30.02 -21.41
C ASN A 157 -0.04 -29.42 -21.65
N CYS A 158 -0.07 -28.29 -22.34
CA CYS A 158 -1.30 -27.57 -22.63
C CYS A 158 -1.94 -28.01 -23.96
N LEU A 159 -2.60 -29.17 -23.99
CA LEU A 159 -3.22 -29.69 -25.22
C LEU A 159 -4.71 -29.97 -25.02
N PRO A 160 -5.56 -29.74 -26.04
CA PRO A 160 -6.93 -30.24 -26.03
C PRO A 160 -6.93 -31.76 -25.86
N LYS A 161 -7.95 -32.31 -25.20
CA LYS A 161 -8.14 -33.76 -25.16
C LYS A 161 -8.24 -34.28 -26.61
N PRO A 162 -7.48 -35.33 -27.00
CA PRO A 162 -7.66 -35.96 -28.29
C PRO A 162 -9.14 -36.34 -28.45
N LYS A 163 -9.76 -35.95 -29.57
CA LYS A 163 -11.09 -36.46 -29.90
C LYS A 163 -10.98 -37.98 -30.01
N PRO A 164 -11.95 -38.77 -29.50
CA PRO A 164 -11.98 -40.20 -29.75
C PRO A 164 -11.80 -40.42 -31.26
N GLN A 165 -10.83 -41.26 -31.64
CA GLN A 165 -10.76 -41.71 -33.03
C GLN A 165 -12.01 -42.56 -33.31
N PRO A 166 -12.70 -42.32 -34.45
CA PRO A 166 -13.87 -43.10 -34.84
C PRO A 166 -13.52 -44.58 -35.05
#